data_AF-A0A7I8EBE4-F1
#
_entry.id   AF-A0A7I8EBE4-F1
#
_cell.length_a   1.000
_cell.length_b   1.000
_cell.length_c   1.000
_cell.angle_alpha   90.00
_cell.angle_beta   90.00
_cell.angle_gamma   90.00
#
_symmetry.space_group_name_H-M   'P 1'
#
loop_
_entity.id
_entity.type
_entity.pdbx_description
1 polymer ?
#
loop_
_entity_poly.entity_id
_entity_poly.type
_entity_poly.pdbx_seq_one_letter_code
_entity_poly.pdbx_strand_id
1 'polypeptide(L)'
;MSLPRYGEYKGSGLDWLGHVPAHWSIKRLRFVAELNPSKSELAGIDRATEVSFLPMEAIGDDGSTRGLNPDAPMKDSGVTWLGEVPAHWDVAALKRYWSVTDCKHVTAEFVDEGYPLASIREVQSKYVSLDAAKRTTQLFYEQLIEGGRRPLPSDLIFSRNATVGEVAQVDEGHPPFAMGQDVCLLRRLNDDSSSDFMQSVIRSGVVVEQLKNIMVGSTFKRVNVEDIRALQVPVPPPKEQVQLAELIVDESNRLDALEAEAECAISLLKERRSALIAAAVTGQIDVRSTVELA
;
A
#
# COMPACT_ATOMS: atom_id res chain seq x y z
N MET A 1 23.20 1.72 26.17
CA MET A 1 24.19 0.68 26.51
C MET A 1 25.30 0.74 25.49
N SER A 2 26.54 1.00 25.88
CA SER A 2 27.69 0.89 24.97
C SER A 2 28.22 -0.54 24.99
N LEU A 3 28.41 -1.12 23.81
CA LEU A 3 29.07 -2.41 23.68
C LEU A 3 30.55 -2.30 24.10
N PRO A 4 31.13 -3.35 24.69
CA PRO A 4 32.54 -3.37 25.07
C PRO A 4 33.44 -3.22 23.84
N ARG A 5 34.50 -2.43 23.97
CA ARG A 5 35.50 -2.25 22.90
C ARG A 5 36.37 -3.50 22.77
N TYR A 6 36.72 -3.87 21.55
CA TYR A 6 37.71 -4.92 21.29
C TYR A 6 39.10 -4.54 21.82
N GLY A 7 39.89 -5.52 22.23
CA GLY A 7 41.20 -5.30 22.87
C GLY A 7 42.29 -4.79 21.92
N GLU A 8 42.26 -5.21 20.66
CA GLU A 8 43.25 -4.81 19.63
C GLU A 8 42.58 -4.53 18.28
N TYR A 9 43.13 -3.57 17.56
CA TYR A 9 42.67 -3.17 16.24
C TYR A 9 43.83 -3.14 15.24
N LYS A 10 43.52 -3.44 13.98
CA LYS A 10 44.41 -3.31 12.83
C LYS A 10 43.80 -2.40 11.77
N GLY A 11 44.62 -1.85 10.88
CA GLY A 11 44.12 -1.09 9.73
C GLY A 11 43.29 -2.00 8.80
N SER A 12 42.13 -1.50 8.36
CA SER A 12 41.26 -2.22 7.42
C SER A 12 41.79 -2.26 5.98
N GLY A 13 42.77 -1.41 5.65
CA GLY A 13 43.26 -1.23 4.29
C GLY A 13 42.30 -0.49 3.35
N LEU A 14 41.22 0.10 3.90
CA LEU A 14 40.25 0.93 3.18
C LEU A 14 40.22 2.31 3.84
N ASP A 15 40.41 3.37 3.04
CA ASP A 15 40.56 4.75 3.54
C ASP A 15 39.36 5.24 4.35
N TRP A 16 38.16 4.74 4.06
CA TRP A 16 36.91 5.16 4.70
C TRP A 16 36.52 4.33 5.94
N LEU A 17 37.05 3.11 6.10
CA LEU A 17 36.65 2.18 7.17
C LEU A 17 37.58 2.26 8.38
N GLY A 18 38.79 2.78 8.23
CA GLY A 18 39.71 3.01 9.34
C GLY A 18 40.21 1.71 9.96
N HIS A 19 40.03 1.54 11.27
CA HIS A 19 40.56 0.41 12.04
C HIS A 19 39.47 -0.61 12.39
N VAL A 20 39.78 -1.90 12.22
CA VAL A 20 38.92 -3.03 12.53
C VAL A 20 39.57 -3.93 13.59
N PRO A 21 38.81 -4.72 14.36
CA PRO A 21 39.39 -5.62 15.34
C PRO A 21 40.45 -6.56 14.73
N ALA A 22 41.55 -6.79 15.45
CA ALA A 22 42.72 -7.50 14.91
C ALA A 22 42.38 -8.91 14.39
N HIS A 23 41.43 -9.60 15.05
CA HIS A 23 40.98 -10.94 14.70
C HIS A 23 40.04 -11.00 13.47
N TRP A 24 39.55 -9.88 12.94
CA TRP A 24 38.64 -9.89 11.78
C TRP A 24 39.37 -10.26 10.50
N SER A 25 38.81 -11.19 9.73
CA SER A 25 39.30 -11.51 8.38
C SER A 25 38.56 -10.65 7.35
N ILE A 26 39.30 -9.95 6.49
CA ILE A 26 38.74 -9.12 5.42
C ILE A 26 38.73 -9.97 4.14
N LYS A 27 37.54 -10.31 3.66
CA LYS A 27 37.34 -11.06 2.42
C LYS A 27 36.45 -10.27 1.47
N ARG A 28 36.71 -10.36 0.16
CA ARG A 28 35.79 -9.81 -0.84
C ARG A 28 34.50 -10.62 -0.82
N LEU A 29 33.37 -9.93 -0.88
CA LEU A 29 32.03 -10.50 -0.78
C LEU A 29 31.80 -11.70 -1.74
N ARG A 30 32.34 -11.62 -2.96
CA ARG A 30 32.28 -12.69 -3.98
C ARG A 30 32.83 -14.06 -3.55
N PHE A 31 33.58 -14.13 -2.45
CA PHE A 31 34.19 -15.36 -1.93
C PHE A 31 33.47 -15.92 -0.71
N VAL A 32 32.44 -15.23 -0.20
CA VAL A 32 31.75 -15.59 1.05
C VAL A 32 30.23 -15.57 0.93
N ALA A 33 29.69 -15.02 -0.17
CA ALA A 33 28.28 -15.02 -0.48
C ALA A 33 28.07 -15.42 -1.94
N GLU A 34 27.04 -16.24 -2.18
CA GLU A 34 26.43 -16.35 -3.51
C GLU A 34 25.75 -15.03 -3.80
N LEU A 35 26.24 -14.35 -4.85
CA LEU A 35 25.67 -13.12 -5.34
C LEU A 35 24.67 -13.46 -6.43
N ASN A 36 23.70 -12.56 -6.65
CA ASN A 36 22.70 -12.74 -7.70
C ASN A 36 23.37 -13.04 -9.05
N PRO A 37 22.80 -13.97 -9.84
CA PRO A 37 23.36 -14.35 -11.12
C PRO A 37 23.48 -13.14 -12.04
N SER A 38 24.59 -13.07 -12.75
CA SER A 38 24.85 -12.06 -13.78
C SER A 38 23.93 -12.28 -14.99
N LYS A 39 23.76 -11.23 -15.80
CA LYS A 39 22.93 -11.24 -17.02
C LYS A 39 23.23 -12.41 -17.97
N SER A 40 24.49 -12.82 -18.08
CA SER A 40 24.91 -13.98 -18.88
C SER A 40 24.46 -15.33 -18.31
N GLU A 41 24.32 -15.42 -17.00
CA GLU A 41 23.86 -16.64 -16.30
C GLU A 41 22.34 -16.76 -16.34
N LEU A 42 21.61 -15.64 -16.46
CA LEU A 42 20.16 -15.58 -16.60
C LEU A 42 19.66 -15.99 -18.00
N ALA A 43 20.48 -15.86 -19.04
CA ALA A 43 20.07 -16.08 -20.44
C ALA A 43 19.67 -17.54 -20.76
N GLY A 44 20.07 -18.50 -19.92
CA GLY A 44 19.78 -19.93 -20.08
C GLY A 44 18.71 -20.49 -19.13
N ILE A 45 18.12 -19.65 -18.28
CA ILE A 45 17.14 -20.08 -17.27
C ILE A 45 15.74 -20.08 -17.90
N ASP A 46 14.97 -21.12 -17.63
CA ASP A 46 13.58 -21.21 -18.08
C ASP A 46 12.77 -20.06 -17.47
N ARG A 47 11.95 -19.39 -18.28
CA ARG A 47 11.10 -18.27 -17.86
C ARG A 47 10.04 -18.68 -16.84
N ALA A 48 9.75 -19.97 -16.72
CA ALA A 48 8.86 -20.52 -15.70
C ALA A 48 9.55 -20.75 -14.33
N THR A 49 10.85 -20.49 -14.21
CA THR A 49 11.59 -20.70 -12.96
C THR A 49 11.14 -19.69 -11.91
N GLU A 50 10.59 -20.17 -10.80
CA GLU A 50 10.30 -19.33 -9.64
C GLU A 50 11.59 -18.74 -9.08
N VAL A 51 11.67 -17.41 -9.02
CA VAL A 51 12.82 -16.68 -8.50
C VAL A 51 12.39 -15.79 -7.34
N SER A 52 13.20 -15.71 -6.30
CA SER A 52 13.00 -14.81 -5.15
C SER A 52 13.44 -13.37 -5.42
N PHE A 53 13.90 -13.09 -6.65
CA PHE A 53 14.46 -11.81 -7.07
C PHE A 53 14.13 -11.54 -8.54
N LEU A 54 13.61 -10.33 -8.82
CA LEU A 54 13.45 -9.80 -10.17
C LEU A 54 14.69 -8.95 -10.51
N PRO A 55 15.47 -9.31 -11.54
CA PRO A 55 16.60 -8.52 -11.99
C PRO A 55 16.15 -7.12 -12.42
N MET A 56 16.96 -6.08 -12.14
CA MET A 56 16.65 -4.69 -12.51
C MET A 56 16.38 -4.53 -14.00
N GLU A 57 16.92 -5.40 -14.87
CA GLU A 57 16.67 -5.35 -16.31
C GLU A 57 15.26 -5.85 -16.72
N ALA A 58 14.54 -6.51 -15.81
CA ALA A 58 13.14 -6.90 -16.00
C ALA A 58 12.16 -5.82 -15.52
N ILE A 59 12.69 -4.73 -14.95
CA ILE A 59 11.98 -3.54 -14.51
C ILE A 59 12.34 -2.46 -15.53
N GLY A 60 11.35 -1.85 -16.19
CA GLY A 60 11.62 -0.72 -17.07
C GLY A 60 12.32 0.41 -16.32
N ASP A 61 13.00 1.31 -17.04
CA ASP A 61 13.65 2.51 -16.46
C ASP A 61 12.65 3.41 -15.70
N ASP A 62 11.34 3.16 -15.90
CA ASP A 62 10.15 3.78 -15.32
C ASP A 62 9.48 2.93 -14.21
N GLY A 63 10.00 1.75 -13.88
CA GLY A 63 9.42 0.84 -12.89
C GLY A 63 8.32 -0.08 -13.42
N SER A 64 8.05 -0.11 -14.73
CA SER A 64 6.92 -0.86 -15.29
C SER A 64 7.12 -2.38 -15.26
N THR A 65 6.05 -3.10 -14.87
CA THR A 65 5.90 -4.55 -15.04
C THR A 65 4.80 -4.80 -16.07
N ARG A 66 5.09 -5.65 -17.06
CA ARG A 66 4.18 -5.91 -18.20
C ARG A 66 2.87 -6.48 -17.66
N GLY A 67 1.73 -5.95 -18.12
CA GLY A 67 0.39 -6.35 -17.66
C GLY A 67 0.06 -7.84 -17.89
N LEU A 68 -1.22 -8.21 -17.73
CA LEU A 68 -1.67 -9.63 -17.74
C LEU A 68 -1.26 -10.44 -18.98
N ASN A 69 -1.07 -9.78 -20.13
CA ASN A 69 -0.45 -10.39 -21.31
C ASN A 69 0.90 -9.71 -21.61
N PRO A 70 2.04 -10.39 -21.38
CA PRO A 70 3.37 -9.81 -21.58
C PRO A 70 3.72 -9.52 -23.05
N ASP A 71 2.92 -10.00 -24.00
CA ASP A 71 3.11 -9.81 -25.44
C ASP A 71 2.18 -8.72 -26.04
N ALA A 72 1.40 -8.02 -25.21
CA ALA A 72 0.50 -6.96 -25.71
C ALA A 72 1.31 -5.78 -26.27
N PRO A 73 0.88 -5.18 -27.41
CA PRO A 73 1.52 -3.98 -27.93
C PRO A 73 1.35 -2.84 -26.92
N MET A 74 2.41 -2.09 -26.66
CA MET A 74 2.43 -0.99 -25.69
C MET A 74 2.23 0.36 -26.41
N LYS A 75 1.72 1.35 -25.67
CA LYS A 75 1.66 2.75 -26.09
C LYS A 75 2.07 3.66 -24.94
N ASP A 76 2.58 4.84 -25.26
CA ASP A 76 2.79 5.88 -24.26
C ASP A 76 1.43 6.30 -23.66
N SER A 77 1.34 6.28 -22.33
CA SER A 77 0.16 6.73 -21.60
C SER A 77 -0.05 8.25 -21.66
N GLY A 78 0.97 9.02 -22.06
CA GLY A 78 0.99 10.47 -22.00
C GLY A 78 1.18 11.01 -20.58
N VAL A 79 1.44 10.13 -19.61
CA VAL A 79 1.62 10.46 -18.21
C VAL A 79 3.01 9.99 -17.77
N THR A 80 3.91 10.95 -17.51
CA THR A 80 5.35 10.71 -17.36
C THR A 80 5.71 9.63 -16.35
N TRP A 81 4.95 9.48 -15.27
CA TRP A 81 5.21 8.48 -14.23
C TRP A 81 4.46 7.15 -14.45
N LEU A 82 3.45 7.10 -15.33
CA LEU A 82 2.75 5.86 -15.69
C LEU A 82 3.51 5.10 -16.79
N GLY A 83 4.29 5.82 -17.59
CA GLY A 83 5.12 5.25 -18.65
C GLY A 83 4.27 4.65 -19.77
N GLU A 84 4.65 3.47 -20.21
CA GLU A 84 3.92 2.73 -21.24
C GLU A 84 2.78 1.89 -20.66
N VAL A 85 1.63 1.90 -21.34
CA VAL A 85 0.46 1.06 -21.03
C VAL A 85 0.09 0.20 -22.23
N PRO A 86 -0.61 -0.92 -22.06
CA PRO A 86 -1.12 -1.69 -23.19
C PRO A 86 -1.94 -0.81 -24.15
N ALA A 87 -1.75 -1.01 -25.45
CA ALA A 87 -2.30 -0.14 -26.47
C ALA A 87 -3.83 -0.07 -26.44
N HIS A 88 -4.47 -1.15 -26.00
CA HIS A 88 -5.92 -1.27 -25.86
C HIS A 88 -6.50 -0.64 -24.59
N TRP A 89 -5.66 -0.22 -23.63
CA TRP A 89 -6.13 0.50 -22.44
C TRP A 89 -6.50 1.93 -22.79
N ASP A 90 -7.56 2.47 -22.21
CA ASP A 90 -7.83 3.90 -22.28
C ASP A 90 -7.08 4.62 -21.13
N VAL A 91 -6.58 5.82 -21.37
CA VAL A 91 -6.00 6.67 -20.31
C VAL A 91 -6.73 7.99 -20.36
N ALA A 92 -7.47 8.28 -19.29
CA ALA A 92 -8.38 9.40 -19.29
C ALA A 92 -8.58 9.98 -17.89
N ALA A 93 -9.13 11.19 -17.86
CA ALA A 93 -9.52 11.84 -16.62
C ALA A 93 -10.63 11.06 -15.91
N LEU A 94 -10.53 10.94 -14.58
CA LEU A 94 -11.46 10.22 -13.72
C LEU A 94 -12.93 10.61 -13.98
N LYS A 95 -13.20 11.91 -14.21
CA LYS A 95 -14.54 12.45 -14.53
C LYS A 95 -15.26 11.80 -15.72
N ARG A 96 -14.54 11.11 -16.61
CA ARG A 96 -15.13 10.45 -17.79
C ARG A 96 -15.86 9.16 -17.42
N TYR A 97 -15.45 8.50 -16.34
CA TYR A 97 -16.00 7.21 -15.89
C TYR A 97 -16.65 7.31 -14.50
N TRP A 98 -16.23 8.28 -13.69
CA TRP A 98 -16.69 8.44 -12.31
C TRP A 98 -17.15 9.88 -12.07
N SER A 99 -18.31 10.04 -11.44
CA SER A 99 -18.73 11.33 -10.89
C SER A 99 -18.11 11.55 -9.52
N VAL A 100 -17.70 12.79 -9.25
CA VAL A 100 -17.11 13.19 -7.96
C VAL A 100 -18.04 14.22 -7.33
N THR A 101 -18.63 13.87 -6.20
CA THR A 101 -19.58 14.71 -5.47
C THR A 101 -18.98 15.13 -4.12
N ASP A 102 -18.90 16.44 -3.90
CA ASP A 102 -18.40 16.97 -2.63
C ASP A 102 -19.37 16.71 -1.47
N CYS A 103 -18.82 16.58 -0.27
CA CYS A 103 -19.60 16.62 0.96
C CYS A 103 -20.34 17.96 1.11
N LYS A 104 -21.35 17.97 1.97
CA LYS A 104 -22.01 19.21 2.37
C LYS A 104 -21.21 19.79 3.54
N HIS A 105 -20.72 21.03 3.41
CA HIS A 105 -19.95 21.72 4.45
C HIS A 105 -20.85 22.24 5.59
N VAL A 106 -21.59 21.31 6.21
CA VAL A 106 -22.49 21.56 7.35
C VAL A 106 -21.94 20.83 8.55
N THR A 107 -21.78 21.53 9.68
CA THR A 107 -21.33 20.92 10.93
C THR A 107 -22.53 20.30 11.61
N ALA A 108 -22.61 18.98 11.50
CA ALA A 108 -23.67 18.20 12.11
C ALA A 108 -23.47 18.07 13.62
N GLU A 109 -24.56 18.06 14.37
CA GLU A 109 -24.53 17.74 15.80
C GLU A 109 -24.23 16.25 15.99
N PHE A 110 -23.35 15.94 16.95
CA PHE A 110 -23.00 14.57 17.29
C PHE A 110 -23.88 14.06 18.41
N VAL A 111 -24.44 12.86 18.20
CA VAL A 111 -25.29 12.16 19.16
C VAL A 111 -24.80 10.73 19.34
N ASP A 112 -25.14 10.10 20.47
CA ASP A 112 -24.73 8.72 20.76
C ASP A 112 -25.49 7.69 19.89
N GLU A 113 -26.77 7.94 19.60
CA GLU A 113 -27.61 7.12 18.74
C GLU A 113 -28.12 7.91 17.53
N GLY A 114 -27.96 7.35 16.34
CA GLY A 114 -28.34 8.01 15.09
C GLY A 114 -27.62 7.44 13.87
N TYR A 115 -27.53 8.23 12.82
CA TYR A 115 -26.92 7.86 11.55
C TYR A 115 -25.41 8.10 11.58
N PRO A 116 -24.59 7.10 11.20
CA PRO A 116 -23.14 7.26 11.23
C PRO A 116 -22.64 8.23 10.15
N LEU A 117 -21.50 8.87 10.45
CA LEU A 117 -20.80 9.80 9.58
C LEU A 117 -19.44 9.21 9.19
N ALA A 118 -19.29 8.87 7.91
CA ALA A 118 -18.01 8.40 7.39
C ALA A 118 -17.08 9.59 7.16
N SER A 119 -16.04 9.69 7.98
CA SER A 119 -14.96 10.66 7.84
C SER A 119 -13.67 9.94 7.42
N ILE A 120 -12.55 10.64 7.50
CA ILE A 120 -11.24 10.10 7.15
C ILE A 120 -10.91 8.78 7.88
N ARG A 121 -11.33 8.65 9.14
CA ARG A 121 -11.01 7.47 9.97
C ARG A 121 -11.72 6.22 9.49
N GLU A 122 -12.95 6.37 9.01
CA GLU A 122 -13.79 5.27 8.55
C GLU A 122 -13.39 4.77 7.16
N VAL A 123 -12.52 5.50 6.44
CA VAL A 123 -12.10 5.18 5.05
C VAL A 123 -10.66 4.64 4.93
N GLN A 124 -10.08 4.16 6.03
CA GLN A 124 -8.70 3.64 6.07
C GLN A 124 -8.59 2.18 5.57
N SER A 125 -9.71 1.48 5.40
CA SER A 125 -9.78 0.05 5.03
C SER A 125 -10.40 -0.14 3.65
N LYS A 126 -10.39 -1.39 3.14
CA LYS A 126 -11.05 -1.73 1.87
C LYS A 126 -12.52 -1.27 1.86
N TYR A 127 -13.25 -1.61 2.91
CA TYR A 127 -14.64 -1.16 3.09
C TYR A 127 -14.72 -0.06 4.13
N VAL A 128 -15.74 0.78 4.04
CA VAL A 128 -16.01 1.82 5.05
C VAL A 128 -16.33 1.16 6.39
N SER A 129 -15.52 1.38 7.44
CA SER A 129 -15.80 0.85 8.77
C SER A 129 -16.63 1.86 9.57
N LEU A 130 -17.86 1.49 9.97
CA LEU A 130 -18.78 2.39 10.67
C LEU A 130 -18.90 2.10 12.17
N ASP A 131 -18.14 1.14 12.70
CA ASP A 131 -18.30 0.64 14.08
C ASP A 131 -18.03 1.72 15.15
N ALA A 132 -17.01 2.54 14.92
CA ALA A 132 -16.61 3.64 15.79
C ALA A 132 -16.99 5.02 15.22
N ALA A 133 -17.82 5.06 14.17
CA ALA A 133 -18.18 6.30 13.50
C ALA A 133 -19.01 7.19 14.44
N LYS A 134 -18.74 8.49 14.40
CA LYS A 134 -19.61 9.47 15.05
C LYS A 134 -20.99 9.45 14.40
N ARG A 135 -22.04 9.64 15.19
CA ARG A 135 -23.42 9.61 14.70
C ARG A 135 -24.06 10.99 14.76
N THR A 136 -25.05 11.21 13.91
CA THR A 136 -25.83 12.44 13.85
C THR A 136 -27.34 12.16 13.83
N THR A 137 -28.12 13.20 14.07
CA THR A 137 -29.58 13.14 14.10
C THR A 137 -30.16 12.92 12.69
N GLN A 138 -31.41 12.45 12.62
CA GLN A 138 -32.11 12.27 11.35
C GLN A 138 -32.18 13.57 10.52
N LEU A 139 -32.39 14.72 11.18
CA LEU A 139 -32.45 16.02 10.51
C LEU A 139 -31.15 16.32 9.76
N PHE A 140 -30.00 16.15 10.41
CA PHE A 140 -28.70 16.37 9.77
C PHE A 140 -28.40 15.30 8.73
N TYR A 141 -28.75 14.04 8.98
CA TYR A 141 -28.59 12.97 8.00
C TYR A 141 -29.30 13.30 6.68
N GLU A 142 -30.59 13.65 6.74
CA GLU A 142 -31.38 14.02 5.56
C GLU A 142 -30.75 15.20 4.81
N GLN A 143 -30.30 16.23 5.55
CA GLN A 143 -29.62 17.37 4.96
C GLN A 143 -28.29 17.01 4.29
N LEU A 144 -27.51 16.08 4.85
CA LEU A 144 -26.18 15.71 4.34
C LEU A 144 -26.27 14.87 3.07
N ILE A 145 -27.31 14.05 2.92
CA ILE A 145 -27.49 13.18 1.74
C ILE A 145 -28.16 13.88 0.54
N GLU A 146 -28.68 15.10 0.74
CA GLU A 146 -29.30 15.92 -0.32
C GLU A 146 -28.40 16.11 -1.55
N GLY A 147 -29.03 16.28 -2.71
CA GLY A 147 -28.33 16.57 -3.97
C GLY A 147 -27.46 15.42 -4.47
N GLY A 148 -27.86 14.17 -4.22
CA GLY A 148 -27.18 12.97 -4.71
C GLY A 148 -25.98 12.54 -3.87
N ARG A 149 -25.84 13.05 -2.63
CA ARG A 149 -24.72 12.75 -1.71
C ARG A 149 -24.90 11.49 -0.90
N ARG A 150 -26.06 10.83 -1.02
CA ARG A 150 -26.30 9.54 -0.36
C ARG A 150 -25.30 8.50 -0.88
N PRO A 151 -24.45 7.91 -0.02
CA PRO A 151 -23.63 6.77 -0.38
C PRO A 151 -24.50 5.56 -0.71
N LEU A 152 -24.17 4.87 -1.79
CA LEU A 152 -24.81 3.63 -2.25
C LEU A 152 -23.78 2.51 -2.35
N PRO A 153 -24.20 1.24 -2.33
CA PRO A 153 -23.29 0.12 -2.53
C PRO A 153 -22.45 0.29 -3.80
N SER A 154 -21.20 -0.15 -3.75
CA SER A 154 -20.17 0.03 -4.79
C SER A 154 -19.67 1.46 -5.02
N ASP A 155 -20.20 2.48 -4.36
CA ASP A 155 -19.58 3.81 -4.37
C ASP A 155 -18.23 3.77 -3.62
N LEU A 156 -17.33 4.70 -3.95
CA LEU A 156 -16.09 4.89 -3.22
C LEU A 156 -16.14 6.20 -2.44
N ILE A 157 -15.71 6.17 -1.18
CA ILE A 157 -15.53 7.36 -0.35
C ILE A 157 -14.04 7.70 -0.34
N PHE A 158 -13.70 8.88 -0.84
CA PHE A 158 -12.33 9.35 -1.00
C PHE A 158 -12.00 10.48 -0.01
N SER A 159 -10.88 10.35 0.69
CA SER A 159 -10.35 11.36 1.60
C SER A 159 -9.62 12.46 0.85
N ARG A 160 -10.10 13.71 1.01
CA ARG A 160 -9.56 14.89 0.32
C ARG A 160 -8.74 15.81 1.22
N ASN A 161 -8.73 15.59 2.53
CA ASN A 161 -8.06 16.42 3.53
C ASN A 161 -7.22 15.55 4.50
N ALA A 162 -6.15 16.12 5.05
CA ALA A 162 -5.21 15.51 6.02
C ALA A 162 -4.47 14.24 5.54
N THR A 163 -5.16 13.12 5.32
CA THR A 163 -4.63 11.91 4.67
C THR A 163 -5.27 11.77 3.30
N VAL A 164 -4.77 12.58 2.37
CA VAL A 164 -5.25 12.62 0.98
C VAL A 164 -4.89 11.32 0.28
N GLY A 165 -5.86 10.71 -0.40
CA GLY A 165 -5.64 9.48 -1.18
C GLY A 165 -6.28 8.23 -0.59
N GLU A 166 -6.69 8.27 0.68
CA GLU A 166 -7.41 7.16 1.31
C GLU A 166 -8.77 6.96 0.65
N VAL A 167 -9.12 5.71 0.38
CA VAL A 167 -10.34 5.34 -0.33
C VAL A 167 -10.93 4.06 0.20
N ALA A 168 -12.23 4.08 0.49
CA ALA A 168 -12.97 2.91 0.95
C ALA A 168 -14.25 2.72 0.14
N GLN A 169 -14.58 1.47 -0.14
CA GLN A 169 -15.80 1.09 -0.85
C GLN A 169 -16.97 0.96 0.11
N VAL A 170 -18.16 1.32 -0.36
CA VAL A 170 -19.41 1.07 0.34
C VAL A 170 -19.87 -0.36 0.04
N ASP A 171 -19.90 -1.18 1.09
CA ASP A 171 -20.39 -2.55 1.01
C ASP A 171 -21.93 -2.61 0.88
N GLU A 172 -22.45 -3.70 0.33
CA GLU A 172 -23.90 -3.94 0.21
C GLU A 172 -24.60 -4.06 1.57
N GLY A 173 -23.89 -4.54 2.61
CA GLY A 173 -24.44 -4.73 3.95
C GLY A 173 -24.47 -3.47 4.82
N HIS A 174 -23.98 -2.32 4.34
CA HIS A 174 -23.85 -1.14 5.19
C HIS A 174 -25.21 -0.48 5.54
N PRO A 175 -25.39 -0.04 6.80
CA PRO A 175 -26.54 0.78 7.15
C PRO A 175 -26.48 2.14 6.43
N PRO A 176 -27.61 2.84 6.30
CA PRO A 176 -27.60 4.20 5.76
C PRO A 176 -26.68 5.11 6.58
N PHE A 177 -25.77 5.80 5.91
CA PHE A 177 -24.80 6.71 6.53
C PHE A 177 -24.60 7.95 5.66
N ALA A 178 -24.01 9.00 6.23
CA ALA A 178 -23.69 10.23 5.51
C ALA A 178 -22.19 10.50 5.50
N MET A 179 -21.74 11.31 4.54
CA MET A 179 -20.34 11.72 4.44
C MET A 179 -19.99 12.84 5.43
N GLY A 180 -18.82 12.74 6.05
CA GLY A 180 -18.18 13.83 6.78
C GLY A 180 -17.62 14.92 5.86
N GLN A 181 -17.11 16.01 6.46
CA GLN A 181 -16.69 17.22 5.74
C GLN A 181 -15.36 17.11 4.97
N ASP A 182 -14.61 16.03 5.21
CA ASP A 182 -13.25 15.84 4.70
C ASP A 182 -13.15 14.73 3.64
N VAL A 183 -14.30 14.19 3.22
CA VAL A 183 -14.40 13.13 2.22
C VAL A 183 -15.27 13.58 1.05
N CYS A 184 -15.18 12.86 -0.06
CA CYS A 184 -16.04 13.03 -1.21
C CYS A 184 -16.51 11.67 -1.74
N LEU A 185 -17.63 11.68 -2.45
CA LEU A 185 -18.22 10.49 -3.06
C LEU A 185 -17.74 10.36 -4.48
N LEU A 186 -17.19 9.20 -4.83
CA LEU A 186 -16.94 8.78 -6.20
C LEU A 186 -17.98 7.74 -6.57
N ARG A 187 -18.74 8.01 -7.64
CA ARG A 187 -19.76 7.09 -8.15
C ARG A 187 -19.52 6.78 -9.62
N ARG A 188 -19.49 5.51 -9.97
CA ARG A 188 -19.37 5.04 -11.35
C ARG A 188 -20.51 5.58 -12.21
N LEU A 189 -20.20 6.03 -13.43
CA LEU A 189 -21.19 6.49 -14.40
C LEU A 189 -21.79 5.34 -15.20
N ASN A 190 -21.09 4.21 -15.30
CA ASN A 190 -21.50 3.00 -15.98
C ASN A 190 -21.12 1.75 -15.18
N ASP A 191 -21.79 0.63 -15.45
CA ASP A 191 -21.47 -0.67 -14.82
C ASP A 191 -20.23 -1.36 -15.42
N ASP A 192 -19.70 -0.80 -16.52
CA ASP A 192 -18.43 -1.23 -17.12
C ASP A 192 -17.20 -0.89 -16.26
N SER A 193 -17.37 -0.02 -15.24
CA SER A 193 -16.31 0.38 -14.32
C SER A 193 -16.36 -0.44 -13.04
N SER A 194 -15.30 -1.22 -12.78
CA SER A 194 -15.15 -1.98 -11.54
C SER A 194 -14.71 -1.09 -10.38
N SER A 195 -15.45 -1.15 -9.26
CA SER A 195 -15.13 -0.42 -8.04
C SER A 195 -13.87 -0.95 -7.36
N ASP A 196 -13.69 -2.27 -7.30
CA ASP A 196 -12.49 -2.90 -6.73
C ASP A 196 -11.23 -2.51 -7.51
N PHE A 197 -11.30 -2.53 -8.85
CA PHE A 197 -10.18 -2.10 -9.69
C PHE A 197 -9.87 -0.61 -9.48
N MET A 198 -10.88 0.25 -9.52
CA MET A 198 -10.68 1.69 -9.35
C MET A 198 -10.14 2.03 -7.95
N GLN A 199 -10.59 1.32 -6.92
CA GLN A 199 -10.03 1.46 -5.58
C GLN A 199 -8.52 1.16 -5.55
N SER A 200 -8.10 0.06 -6.19
CA SER A 200 -6.69 -0.30 -6.30
C SER A 200 -5.90 0.73 -7.11
N VAL A 201 -6.46 1.26 -8.19
CA VAL A 201 -5.82 2.33 -8.99
C VAL A 201 -5.63 3.60 -8.16
N ILE A 202 -6.63 4.03 -7.39
CA ILE A 202 -6.52 5.21 -6.52
C ILE A 202 -5.44 5.04 -5.46
N ARG A 203 -5.26 3.83 -4.93
CA ARG A 203 -4.20 3.51 -3.94
C ARG A 203 -2.83 3.29 -4.57
N SER A 204 -2.77 3.02 -5.86
CA SER A 204 -1.51 2.75 -6.56
C SER A 204 -0.64 4.01 -6.64
N GLY A 205 0.66 3.82 -6.91
CA GLY A 205 1.62 4.91 -7.12
C GLY A 205 1.15 5.91 -8.19
N VAL A 206 0.29 5.46 -9.11
CA VAL A 206 -0.27 6.23 -10.21
C VAL A 206 -1.00 7.48 -9.73
N VAL A 207 -1.96 7.29 -8.83
CA VAL A 207 -2.76 8.39 -8.30
C VAL A 207 -2.04 9.08 -7.15
N VAL A 208 -1.28 8.33 -6.35
CA VAL A 208 -0.49 8.88 -5.23
C VAL A 208 0.51 9.94 -5.70
N GLU A 209 1.24 9.70 -6.79
CA GLU A 209 2.20 10.69 -7.34
C GLU A 209 1.50 11.91 -7.94
N GLN A 210 0.34 11.73 -8.60
CA GLN A 210 -0.47 12.86 -9.05
C GLN A 210 -0.93 13.73 -7.88
N LEU A 211 -1.44 13.11 -6.81
CA LEU A 211 -1.88 13.81 -5.62
C LEU A 211 -0.72 14.53 -4.93
N LYS A 212 0.46 13.91 -4.83
CA LYS A 212 1.68 14.57 -4.33
C LYS A 212 1.99 15.82 -5.12
N ASN A 213 2.00 15.74 -6.46
CA ASN A 213 2.29 16.89 -7.32
C ASN A 213 1.25 18.01 -7.17
N ILE A 214 -0.04 17.67 -7.05
CA ILE A 214 -1.11 18.65 -6.79
C ILE A 214 -0.94 19.32 -5.42
N MET A 215 -0.48 18.58 -4.41
CA MET A 215 -0.26 19.09 -3.06
C MET A 215 1.01 19.93 -2.92
N VAL A 216 2.01 19.77 -3.79
CA VAL A 216 3.22 20.60 -3.80
C VAL A 216 2.84 22.05 -4.10
N GLY A 217 2.96 22.92 -3.10
CA GLY A 217 2.66 24.35 -3.20
C GLY A 217 1.36 24.81 -2.53
N SER A 218 0.53 23.90 -2.01
CA SER A 218 -0.65 24.29 -1.23
C SER A 218 -0.31 24.49 0.25
N THR A 219 -0.68 25.64 0.81
CA THR A 219 -0.50 25.96 2.25
C THR A 219 -1.30 25.01 3.16
N PHE A 220 -2.38 24.41 2.64
CA PHE A 220 -3.17 23.38 3.31
C PHE A 220 -3.17 22.10 2.48
N LYS A 221 -2.90 20.95 3.10
CA LYS A 221 -2.97 19.61 2.47
C LYS A 221 -4.43 19.22 2.17
N ARG A 222 -5.02 19.89 1.19
CA ARG A 222 -6.39 19.74 0.71
C ARG A 222 -6.36 19.67 -0.81
N VAL A 223 -7.11 18.72 -1.35
CA VAL A 223 -7.30 18.59 -2.80
C VAL A 223 -8.70 19.10 -3.16
N ASN A 224 -8.79 19.87 -4.25
CA ASN A 224 -10.09 20.33 -4.74
C ASN A 224 -10.77 19.23 -5.53
N VAL A 225 -12.09 19.30 -5.59
CA VAL A 225 -12.91 18.32 -6.32
C VAL A 225 -12.59 18.33 -7.82
N GLU A 226 -12.27 19.48 -8.40
CA GLU A 226 -11.85 19.57 -9.81
C GLU A 226 -10.51 18.89 -10.07
N ASP A 227 -9.57 18.95 -9.12
CA ASP A 227 -8.29 18.25 -9.23
C ASP A 227 -8.51 16.73 -9.18
N ILE A 228 -9.39 16.26 -8.28
CA ILE A 228 -9.78 14.84 -8.20
C ILE A 228 -10.44 14.38 -9.51
N ARG A 229 -11.33 15.22 -10.08
CA ARG A 229 -11.98 14.95 -11.38
C ARG A 229 -10.99 14.88 -12.55
N ALA A 230 -9.86 15.57 -12.44
CA ALA A 230 -8.83 15.66 -13.47
C ALA A 230 -7.75 14.56 -13.38
N LEU A 231 -7.71 13.78 -12.29
CA LEU A 231 -6.77 12.66 -12.14
C LEU A 231 -6.81 11.73 -13.35
N GLN A 232 -5.63 11.46 -13.92
CA GLN A 232 -5.49 10.52 -15.02
C GLN A 232 -5.45 9.10 -14.47
N VAL A 233 -6.34 8.25 -14.99
CA VAL A 233 -6.44 6.85 -14.58
C VAL A 233 -6.39 5.93 -15.79
N PRO A 234 -5.67 4.80 -15.71
CA PRO A 234 -5.76 3.74 -16.71
C PRO A 234 -7.12 3.05 -16.59
N VAL A 235 -7.77 2.81 -17.72
CA VAL A 235 -9.06 2.16 -17.82
C VAL A 235 -8.96 1.01 -18.82
N PRO A 236 -8.63 -0.21 -18.35
CA PRO A 236 -8.67 -1.40 -19.18
C PRO A 236 -10.12 -1.80 -19.51
N PRO A 237 -10.34 -2.73 -20.46
CA PRO A 237 -11.66 -3.29 -20.73
C PRO A 237 -12.31 -3.90 -19.47
N PRO A 238 -13.65 -3.91 -19.37
CA PRO A 238 -14.34 -4.31 -18.13
C PRO A 238 -13.97 -5.70 -17.62
N LYS A 239 -13.78 -6.67 -18.53
CA LYS A 239 -13.35 -8.03 -18.16
C LYS A 239 -11.96 -8.05 -17.52
N GLU A 240 -11.04 -7.26 -18.07
CA GLU A 240 -9.67 -7.17 -17.58
C GLU A 240 -9.61 -6.42 -16.25
N GLN A 241 -10.47 -5.40 -16.04
CA GLN A 241 -10.58 -4.74 -14.74
C GLN A 241 -10.95 -5.71 -13.61
N VAL A 242 -11.91 -6.61 -13.86
CA VAL A 242 -12.31 -7.63 -12.87
C VAL A 242 -11.16 -8.60 -12.60
N GLN A 243 -10.51 -9.11 -13.65
CA GLN A 243 -9.37 -10.03 -13.51
C GLN A 243 -8.19 -9.39 -12.76
N LEU A 244 -7.88 -8.12 -13.05
CA LEU A 244 -6.85 -7.38 -12.34
C LEU A 244 -7.21 -7.16 -10.87
N ALA A 245 -8.47 -6.84 -10.57
CA ALA A 245 -8.93 -6.66 -9.21
C ALA A 245 -8.82 -7.97 -8.40
N GLU A 246 -9.26 -9.09 -8.97
CA GLU A 246 -9.13 -10.43 -8.36
C GLU A 246 -7.66 -10.78 -8.10
N LEU A 247 -6.79 -10.59 -9.11
CA LEU A 247 -5.35 -10.86 -8.96
C LEU A 247 -4.71 -10.04 -7.84
N ILE A 248 -5.04 -8.74 -7.75
CA ILE A 248 -4.52 -7.87 -6.70
C ILE A 248 -4.98 -8.36 -5.32
N VAL A 249 -6.26 -8.71 -5.19
CA VAL A 249 -6.81 -9.23 -3.93
C VAL A 249 -6.15 -10.54 -3.53
N ASP A 250 -5.98 -11.47 -4.46
CA ASP A 250 -5.33 -12.76 -4.20
C ASP A 250 -3.88 -12.60 -3.75
N GLU A 251 -3.12 -11.74 -4.42
CA GLU A 251 -1.73 -11.47 -4.05
C GLU A 251 -1.64 -10.72 -2.70
N SER A 252 -2.54 -9.76 -2.44
CA SER A 252 -2.63 -9.11 -1.12
C SER A 252 -2.92 -10.13 -0.01
N ASN A 253 -3.87 -11.04 -0.20
CA ASN A 253 -4.19 -12.07 0.77
C ASN A 253 -3.00 -13.00 1.05
N ARG A 254 -2.21 -13.31 0.01
CA ARG A 254 -0.98 -14.10 0.16
C ARG A 254 0.06 -13.37 1.00
N LEU A 255 0.26 -12.08 0.76
CA LEU A 255 1.18 -11.25 1.53
C LEU A 255 0.74 -11.11 2.99
N ASP A 256 -0.56 -10.87 3.23
CA ASP A 256 -1.12 -10.78 4.58
C ASP A 256 -0.94 -12.09 5.37
N ALA A 257 -1.10 -13.25 4.71
CA ALA A 257 -0.86 -14.54 5.34
C ALA A 257 0.61 -14.74 5.75
N LEU A 258 1.56 -14.32 4.91
CA LEU A 258 2.99 -14.37 5.21
C LEU A 258 3.37 -13.39 6.32
N GLU A 259 2.76 -12.20 6.34
CA GLU A 259 2.95 -11.22 7.42
C GLU A 259 2.47 -11.79 8.76
N ALA A 260 1.28 -12.38 8.79
CA ALA A 260 0.74 -13.01 10.00
C ALA A 260 1.62 -14.16 10.52
N GLU A 261 2.18 -14.98 9.62
CA GLU A 261 3.12 -16.05 10.00
C GLU A 261 4.42 -15.49 10.59
N ALA A 262 4.96 -14.43 9.97
CA ALA A 262 6.17 -13.76 10.45
C ALA A 262 5.96 -13.12 11.84
N GLU A 263 4.83 -12.45 12.06
CA GLU A 263 4.47 -11.87 13.36
C GLU A 263 4.31 -12.94 14.45
N CYS A 264 3.69 -14.07 14.10
CA CYS A 264 3.56 -15.22 15.00
C CYS A 264 4.95 -15.77 15.39
N ALA A 265 5.84 -15.96 14.42
CA ALA A 265 7.21 -16.41 14.67
C ALA A 265 7.98 -15.45 15.58
N ILE A 266 7.84 -14.13 15.36
CA ILE A 266 8.45 -13.10 16.21
C ILE A 266 7.92 -13.19 17.64
N SER A 267 6.61 -13.40 17.82
CA SER A 267 5.99 -13.57 19.14
C SER A 267 6.55 -14.79 19.88
N LEU A 268 6.59 -15.95 19.22
CA LEU A 268 7.14 -17.20 19.77
C LEU A 268 8.63 -17.08 20.12
N LEU A 269 9.42 -16.38 19.32
CA LEU A 269 10.84 -16.13 19.61
C LEU A 269 11.02 -15.22 20.83
N LYS A 270 10.15 -14.21 21.00
CA LYS A 270 10.15 -13.35 22.20
C LYS A 270 9.75 -14.13 23.45
N GLU A 271 8.74 -15.01 23.35
CA GLU A 271 8.33 -15.89 24.45
C GLU A 271 9.45 -16.86 24.82
N ARG A 272 10.01 -17.58 23.84
CA ARG A 272 11.13 -18.52 24.05
C ARG A 272 12.34 -17.83 24.67
N ARG A 273 12.70 -16.63 24.21
CA ARG A 273 13.78 -15.84 24.81
C ARG A 273 13.48 -15.52 26.28
N SER A 274 12.25 -15.13 26.59
CA SER A 274 11.85 -14.80 27.96
C SER A 274 11.87 -16.02 28.87
N ALA A 275 11.37 -17.17 28.40
CA ALA A 275 11.43 -18.44 29.11
C ALA A 275 12.87 -18.93 29.33
N LEU A 276 13.74 -18.82 28.32
CA LEU A 276 15.16 -19.17 28.44
C LEU A 276 15.89 -18.29 29.46
N ILE A 277 15.63 -16.98 29.47
CA ILE A 277 16.20 -16.07 30.48
C ILE A 277 15.70 -16.46 31.87
N ALA A 278 14.40 -16.71 32.03
CA ALA A 278 13.82 -17.14 33.30
C ALA A 278 14.43 -18.47 33.78
N ALA A 279 14.57 -19.46 32.90
CA ALA A 279 15.16 -20.76 33.21
C ALA A 279 16.66 -20.66 33.56
N ALA A 280 17.42 -19.78 32.89
CA ALA A 280 18.81 -19.51 33.23
C ALA A 280 18.95 -18.79 34.58
N VAL A 281 18.10 -17.80 34.87
CA VAL A 281 18.12 -17.03 36.13
C VAL A 281 17.63 -17.86 37.32
N THR A 282 16.67 -18.76 37.11
CA THR A 282 16.19 -19.70 38.14
C THR A 282 17.10 -20.92 38.32
N GLY A 283 18.19 -21.02 37.55
CA GLY A 283 19.17 -22.11 37.66
C GLY A 283 18.69 -23.44 37.11
N GLN A 284 17.56 -23.46 36.38
CA GLN A 284 17.08 -24.65 35.67
C GLN A 284 17.92 -24.96 34.41
N ILE A 285 18.68 -23.97 33.92
CA ILE A 285 19.66 -24.12 32.83
C ILE A 285 21.03 -23.69 33.35
N ASP A 286 22.02 -24.59 33.31
CA ASP A 286 23.40 -24.28 33.65
C ASP A 286 24.12 -23.63 32.46
N VAL A 287 24.26 -22.31 32.52
CA VAL A 287 24.92 -21.48 31.50
C VAL A 287 26.45 -21.49 31.58
N ARG A 288 27.06 -22.23 32.53
CA ARG A 288 28.52 -22.26 32.70
C ARG A 288 29.23 -23.29 31.81
N SER A 289 28.50 -24.25 31.26
CA SER A 289 29.04 -25.32 30.40
C SER A 289 28.97 -25.02 28.90
N THR A 290 28.33 -23.91 28.50
CA THR A 290 28.02 -23.61 27.08
C THR A 290 29.07 -22.75 26.36
N VAL A 291 30.17 -22.39 27.02
CA VAL A 291 31.25 -21.56 26.42
C VAL A 291 32.34 -22.42 25.75
N GLU A 292 32.29 -23.75 25.88
CA GLU A 292 33.19 -24.66 25.16
C GLU A 292 32.40 -25.46 24.13
N LEU A 293 32.27 -24.94 22.90
CA LEU A 293 32.30 -25.70 21.65
C LEU A 293 32.14 -24.74 20.44
N ALA A 294 33.28 -24.53 19.78
CA ALA A 294 33.53 -24.11 18.38
C ALA A 294 32.96 -22.77 17.87
#